data_AF-A0A8T2JQG8-F1
#
_entry.id   AF-A0A8T2JQG8-F1
#
_cell.length_a   1.000
_cell.length_b   1.000
_cell.length_c   1.000
_cell.angle_alpha   90.00
_cell.angle_beta   90.00
_cell.angle_gamma   90.00
#
_symmetry.space_group_name_H-M   'P 1'
#
loop_
_entity.id
_entity.type
_entity.pdbx_description
1 polymer ?
#
loop_
_entity_poly.entity_id
_entity_poly.type
_entity_poly.pdbx_seq_one_letter_code
_entity_poly.pdbx_strand_id
1 'polypeptide(L)'
;MSESVEKSGTVPTEQEVKNVVHSDNSRDAKEFYDKLGPKKKPRLPKPQNAITIAVSSRVLFNMVDDRRIYEELGVEKYVQFQQDHETEPLQPGPAFPFVKAVEEVNKQLREFYPDSEQLFDIVLMTNNHAQVGVRLINSINHYELNIERFCLTGGKSPIGYLKAYLTNLYLSADSEKVQEAIAEGIAAATMFIGRKDTILPERQLRVAFDGDAVLFSDESEVIVKEHGLDTFFAHEKTFENKPLAQGPLKCFLEALGKLQRKFHAKDARLNCPIRTYLVTARSAASSGARALKTLRSWGLEVDEALFLAGAPKGPILEKIRPHLFFDDQMFHIESAQDLGTIAAHVPYGIAQKYNKSTPKHADKK
;
A
#
# COMPACT_ATOMS: atom_id res chain seq x y z
N MET A 1 41.20 4.67 -35.12
CA MET A 1 40.10 5.17 -35.97
C MET A 1 39.35 3.97 -36.52
N SER A 2 38.18 3.69 -35.96
CA SER A 2 37.16 2.84 -36.58
C SER A 2 35.84 3.21 -35.92
N GLU A 3 35.14 4.13 -36.58
CA GLU A 3 33.81 4.58 -36.23
C GLU A 3 32.84 3.39 -36.25
N SER A 4 32.15 3.18 -35.13
CA SER A 4 31.01 2.26 -35.06
C SER A 4 29.75 3.10 -35.20
N VAL A 5 29.17 3.06 -36.40
CA VAL A 5 27.95 3.80 -36.77
C VAL A 5 26.78 3.39 -35.88
N GLU A 6 26.24 4.35 -35.14
CA GLU A 6 24.96 4.25 -34.44
C GLU A 6 23.83 3.96 -35.44
N LYS A 7 23.11 2.85 -35.24
CA LYS A 7 21.83 2.63 -35.92
C LYS A 7 20.74 3.43 -35.19
N SER A 8 20.35 4.55 -35.79
CA SER A 8 19.17 5.34 -35.42
C SER A 8 17.91 4.47 -35.42
N GLY A 9 17.03 4.69 -34.43
CA GLY A 9 15.75 4.01 -34.33
C GLY A 9 14.82 4.44 -35.46
N THR A 10 14.25 3.47 -36.17
CA THR A 10 13.22 3.72 -37.18
C THR A 10 11.93 4.19 -36.51
N VAL A 11 11.58 5.45 -36.73
CA VAL A 11 10.24 6.02 -36.48
C VAL A 11 9.24 5.24 -37.35
N PRO A 12 8.07 4.82 -36.82
CA PRO A 12 7.05 4.17 -37.63
C PRO A 12 6.63 5.08 -38.77
N THR A 13 6.49 4.50 -39.96
CA THR A 13 6.05 5.25 -41.14
C THR A 13 4.58 5.65 -41.00
N GLU A 14 4.16 6.77 -41.61
CA GLU A 14 2.75 7.19 -41.62
C GLU A 14 1.80 6.09 -42.14
N GLN A 15 2.31 5.21 -43.00
CA GLN A 15 1.57 4.06 -43.53
C GLN A 15 1.28 3.01 -42.44
N GLU A 16 2.24 2.72 -41.57
CA GLU A 16 2.08 1.77 -40.46
C GLU A 16 1.09 2.27 -39.41
N VAL A 17 1.11 3.57 -39.13
CA VAL A 17 0.16 4.21 -38.22
C VAL A 17 -1.26 4.14 -38.80
N LYS A 18 -1.45 4.48 -40.08
CA LYS A 18 -2.75 4.41 -40.76
C LYS A 18 -3.31 2.98 -40.82
N ASN A 19 -2.47 1.98 -41.06
CA ASN A 19 -2.90 0.58 -41.14
C ASN A 19 -3.43 0.06 -39.80
N VAL A 20 -2.86 0.50 -38.68
CA VAL A 20 -3.30 0.09 -37.34
C VAL A 20 -4.55 0.85 -36.90
N VAL A 21 -4.63 2.16 -37.19
CA VAL A 21 -5.80 3.01 -36.89
C VAL A 21 -7.06 2.57 -37.65
N HIS A 22 -6.91 1.93 -38.82
CA HIS A 22 -8.02 1.37 -39.59
C HIS A 22 -8.23 -0.15 -39.41
N SER A 23 -7.45 -0.82 -38.55
CA SER A 23 -7.64 -2.24 -38.26
C SER A 23 -8.65 -2.44 -37.13
N ASP A 24 -9.73 -3.18 -37.40
CA ASP A 24 -10.70 -3.61 -36.36
C ASP A 24 -10.15 -4.76 -35.47
N ASN A 25 -8.89 -5.15 -35.69
CA ASN A 25 -8.26 -6.29 -35.02
C ASN A 25 -7.45 -5.82 -33.80
N SER A 26 -8.00 -6.06 -32.60
CA SER A 26 -7.37 -5.78 -31.31
C SER A 26 -5.94 -6.33 -31.17
N ARG A 27 -5.60 -7.41 -31.90
CA ARG A 27 -4.28 -8.03 -31.85
C ARG A 27 -3.21 -7.22 -32.59
N ASP A 28 -3.58 -6.62 -33.72
CA ASP A 28 -2.65 -5.84 -34.56
C ASP A 28 -2.31 -4.49 -33.90
N ALA A 29 -3.31 -3.88 -33.24
CA ALA A 29 -3.10 -2.71 -32.39
C ALA A 29 -2.15 -3.02 -31.22
N LYS A 30 -2.35 -4.15 -30.54
CA LYS A 30 -1.49 -4.58 -29.43
C LYS A 30 -0.04 -4.79 -29.87
N GLU A 31 0.18 -5.50 -30.98
CA GLU A 31 1.52 -5.74 -31.52
C GLU A 31 2.23 -4.45 -31.98
N PHE A 32 1.48 -3.46 -32.46
CA PHE A 32 2.00 -2.15 -32.82
C PHE A 32 2.45 -1.34 -31.59
N TYR A 33 1.60 -1.24 -30.55
CA TYR A 33 1.97 -0.54 -29.31
C TYR A 33 3.12 -1.23 -28.58
N ASP A 34 3.21 -2.56 -28.63
CA ASP A 34 4.32 -3.32 -28.06
C ASP A 34 5.67 -3.00 -28.76
N LYS A 35 5.65 -2.63 -30.05
CA LYS A 35 6.84 -2.22 -30.83
C LYS A 35 7.28 -0.77 -30.56
N LEU A 36 6.37 0.09 -30.08
CA LEU A 36 6.65 1.48 -29.73
C LEU A 36 7.33 1.65 -28.36
N GLY A 37 7.46 0.58 -27.59
CA GLY A 37 8.06 0.62 -26.26
C GLY A 37 9.53 1.08 -26.30
N PRO A 38 9.95 2.04 -25.46
CA PRO A 38 11.34 2.47 -25.40
C PRO A 38 12.26 1.32 -24.96
N LYS A 39 13.35 1.08 -25.69
CA LYS A 39 14.36 0.04 -25.35
C LYS A 39 15.14 0.31 -24.04
N LYS A 40 14.97 1.48 -23.42
CA LYS A 40 15.73 1.93 -22.24
C LYS A 40 14.90 2.16 -20.97
N LYS A 41 13.57 2.17 -21.00
CA LYS A 41 12.75 2.26 -19.77
C LYS A 41 12.31 0.87 -19.32
N PRO A 42 12.30 0.58 -18.01
CA PRO A 42 11.80 -0.70 -17.50
C PRO A 42 10.34 -0.88 -17.91
N ARG A 43 10.00 -2.01 -18.56
CA ARG A 43 8.61 -2.30 -18.93
C ARG A 43 7.74 -2.43 -17.69
N LEU A 44 6.63 -1.69 -17.61
CA LEU A 44 5.66 -1.88 -16.53
C LEU A 44 5.13 -3.31 -16.50
N PRO A 45 4.87 -3.89 -15.31
CA PRO A 45 4.19 -5.17 -15.21
C PRO A 45 2.75 -5.05 -15.72
N LYS A 46 2.24 -6.11 -16.33
CA LYS A 46 0.82 -6.17 -16.70
C LYS A 46 -0.05 -6.21 -15.44
N PRO A 47 -1.21 -5.54 -15.40
CA PRO A 47 -2.06 -5.47 -14.20
C PRO A 47 -2.39 -6.84 -13.57
N GLN A 48 -2.64 -7.85 -14.41
CA GLN A 48 -2.94 -9.22 -13.97
C GLN A 48 -1.79 -9.95 -13.25
N ASN A 49 -0.56 -9.50 -13.46
CA ASN A 49 0.67 -10.11 -12.92
C ASN A 49 1.32 -9.23 -11.84
N ALA A 50 1.04 -7.93 -11.87
CA ALA A 50 1.52 -6.94 -10.94
C ALA A 50 0.93 -7.14 -9.53
N ILE A 51 1.67 -6.66 -8.54
CA ILE A 51 1.12 -6.38 -7.21
C ILE A 51 0.78 -4.90 -7.19
N THR A 52 -0.48 -4.59 -7.47
CA THR A 52 -0.95 -3.23 -7.63
C THR A 52 -1.16 -2.58 -6.26
N ILE A 53 -0.42 -1.51 -6.00
CA ILE A 53 -0.60 -0.66 -4.82
C ILE A 53 -1.16 0.68 -5.29
N ALA A 54 -2.39 0.97 -4.92
CA ALA A 54 -2.99 2.26 -5.16
C ALA A 54 -2.70 3.19 -3.99
N VAL A 55 -2.12 4.36 -4.26
CA VAL A 55 -1.86 5.39 -3.25
C VAL A 55 -2.65 6.64 -3.59
N SER A 56 -3.29 7.27 -2.59
CA SER A 56 -3.93 8.55 -2.83
C SER A 56 -2.93 9.71 -2.89
N SER A 57 -3.23 10.75 -3.67
CA SER A 57 -2.34 11.91 -3.80
C SER A 57 -1.97 12.54 -2.45
N ARG A 58 -2.92 12.54 -1.50
CA ARG A 58 -2.76 13.07 -0.15
C ARG A 58 -1.90 12.22 0.79
N VAL A 59 -1.60 10.97 0.44
CA VAL A 59 -0.65 10.15 1.20
C VAL A 59 0.70 10.07 0.52
N LEU A 60 0.74 10.13 -0.81
CA LEU A 60 2.00 10.20 -1.55
C LEU A 60 2.70 11.53 -1.32
N PHE A 61 1.94 12.62 -1.32
CA PHE A 61 2.43 13.98 -1.12
C PHE A 61 1.73 14.66 0.06
N ASN A 62 2.45 15.53 0.74
CA ASN A 62 1.88 16.42 1.75
C ASN A 62 1.08 17.52 1.05
N MET A 63 -0.24 17.44 1.21
CA MET A 63 -1.20 18.36 0.59
C MET A 63 -2.13 18.98 1.66
N VAL A 64 -1.63 19.22 2.87
CA VAL A 64 -2.44 19.78 3.98
C VAL A 64 -2.95 21.17 3.64
N ASP A 65 -2.06 22.06 3.22
CA ASP A 65 -2.42 23.43 2.87
C ASP A 65 -3.33 23.47 1.64
N ASP A 66 -3.03 22.65 0.64
CA ASP A 66 -3.83 22.49 -0.56
C ASP A 66 -5.26 22.03 -0.24
N ARG A 67 -5.39 21.10 0.72
CA ARG A 67 -6.71 20.64 1.19
C ARG A 67 -7.46 21.73 1.95
N ARG A 68 -6.77 22.52 2.79
CA ARG A 68 -7.40 23.64 3.48
C ARG A 68 -7.98 24.64 2.48
N ILE A 69 -7.26 24.95 1.40
CA ILE A 69 -7.76 25.80 0.31
C ILE A 69 -9.03 25.20 -0.31
N TYR A 70 -9.05 23.91 -0.60
CA TYR A 70 -10.25 23.25 -1.13
C TYR A 70 -11.45 23.32 -0.17
N GLU A 71 -11.23 23.06 1.12
CA GLU A 71 -12.29 23.03 2.12
C GLU A 71 -12.85 24.42 2.45
N GLU A 72 -11.99 25.44 2.51
CA GLU A 72 -12.38 26.80 2.89
C GLU A 72 -12.82 27.65 1.69
N LEU A 73 -12.17 27.50 0.53
CA LEU A 73 -12.33 28.37 -0.64
C LEU A 73 -12.96 27.70 -1.85
N GLY A 74 -13.21 26.39 -1.79
CA GLY A 74 -13.89 25.63 -2.84
C GLY A 74 -12.97 25.16 -3.99
N VAL A 75 -13.57 24.43 -4.92
CA VAL A 75 -12.85 23.71 -5.98
C VAL A 75 -12.18 24.65 -6.98
N GLU A 76 -12.79 25.79 -7.31
CA GLU A 76 -12.25 26.73 -8.30
C GLU A 76 -10.96 27.39 -7.80
N LYS A 77 -10.95 27.83 -6.54
CA LYS A 77 -9.76 28.42 -5.90
C LYS A 77 -8.66 27.40 -5.70
N TYR A 78 -9.03 26.18 -5.33
CA TYR A 78 -8.11 25.06 -5.25
C TYR A 78 -7.44 24.78 -6.59
N VAL A 79 -8.22 24.67 -7.68
CA VAL A 79 -7.68 24.39 -9.02
C VAL A 79 -6.75 25.51 -9.49
N GLN A 80 -7.14 26.78 -9.32
CA GLN A 80 -6.27 27.91 -9.65
C GLN A 80 -4.96 27.87 -8.87
N PHE A 81 -5.03 27.60 -7.56
CA PHE A 81 -3.83 27.47 -6.73
C PHE A 81 -2.91 26.35 -7.24
N GLN A 82 -3.45 25.20 -7.63
CA GLN A 82 -2.64 24.12 -8.18
C GLN A 82 -1.98 24.49 -9.51
N GLN A 83 -2.67 25.26 -10.36
CA GLN A 83 -2.16 25.76 -11.64
C GLN A 83 -1.03 26.77 -11.44
N ASP A 84 -1.22 27.73 -10.55
CA ASP A 84 -0.23 28.78 -10.26
C ASP A 84 1.09 28.20 -9.70
N HIS A 85 1.03 27.03 -9.04
CA HIS A 85 2.17 26.36 -8.42
C HIS A 85 2.57 25.06 -9.16
N GLU A 86 2.21 24.90 -10.45
CA GLU A 86 2.46 23.67 -11.22
C GLU A 86 3.93 23.25 -11.26
N THR A 87 4.84 24.20 -11.23
CA THR A 87 6.29 23.98 -11.28
C THR A 87 6.92 23.76 -9.91
N GLU A 88 6.15 23.94 -8.83
CA GLU A 88 6.61 23.76 -7.47
C GLU A 88 6.29 22.33 -6.99
N PRO A 89 7.32 21.49 -6.77
CA PRO A 89 7.10 20.12 -6.33
C PRO A 89 6.41 20.06 -4.97
N LEU A 90 5.41 19.19 -4.85
CA LEU A 90 4.76 18.91 -3.58
C LEU A 90 5.76 18.25 -2.62
N GLN A 91 5.64 18.53 -1.32
CA GLN A 91 6.49 17.89 -0.32
C GLN A 91 6.14 16.40 -0.17
N PRO A 92 7.10 15.53 0.19
CA PRO A 92 6.84 14.11 0.41
C PRO A 92 5.76 13.87 1.47
N GLY A 93 4.85 12.95 1.21
CA GLY A 93 3.80 12.51 2.13
C GLY A 93 4.17 11.24 2.91
N PRO A 94 3.30 10.77 3.81
CA PRO A 94 3.59 9.61 4.67
C PRO A 94 3.79 8.29 3.91
N ALA A 95 3.23 8.12 2.71
CA ALA A 95 3.45 6.93 1.88
C ALA A 95 4.75 6.99 1.05
N PHE A 96 5.39 8.16 0.98
CA PHE A 96 6.52 8.37 0.09
C PHE A 96 7.71 7.43 0.36
N PRO A 97 8.16 7.22 1.61
CA PRO A 97 9.26 6.30 1.88
C PRO A 97 8.91 4.85 1.52
N PHE A 98 7.65 4.45 1.72
CA PHE A 98 7.17 3.13 1.34
C PHE A 98 7.21 2.94 -0.18
N VAL A 99 6.80 3.94 -0.96
CA VAL A 99 6.89 3.89 -2.43
C VAL A 99 8.35 3.75 -2.89
N LYS A 100 9.29 4.51 -2.32
CA LYS A 100 10.72 4.36 -2.64
C LYS A 100 11.24 2.96 -2.30
N ALA A 101 10.87 2.40 -1.15
CA ALA A 101 11.29 1.05 -0.76
C ALA A 101 10.71 -0.04 -1.69
N VAL A 102 9.48 0.14 -2.15
CA VAL A 102 8.84 -0.74 -3.14
C VAL A 102 9.57 -0.68 -4.50
N GLU A 103 9.96 0.51 -4.95
CA GLU A 103 10.77 0.67 -6.18
C GLU A 103 12.14 0.00 -6.06
N GLU A 104 12.78 0.11 -4.90
CA GLU A 104 14.06 -0.54 -4.64
C GLU A 104 13.94 -2.06 -4.65
N VAL A 105 12.86 -2.62 -4.10
CA VAL A 105 12.56 -4.06 -4.23
C VAL A 105 12.39 -4.46 -5.69
N ASN A 106 11.66 -3.66 -6.49
CA ASN A 106 11.50 -3.92 -7.92
C ASN A 106 12.84 -3.92 -8.66
N LYS A 107 13.73 -2.96 -8.34
CA LYS A 107 15.07 -2.89 -8.91
C LYS A 107 15.87 -4.16 -8.59
N GLN A 108 15.93 -4.56 -7.33
CA GLN A 108 16.64 -5.77 -6.91
C GLN A 108 16.01 -7.05 -7.52
N LEU A 109 14.69 -7.09 -7.69
CA LEU A 109 14.05 -8.24 -8.34
C LEU A 109 14.46 -8.34 -9.83
N ARG A 110 14.60 -7.20 -10.52
CA ARG A 110 15.05 -7.16 -11.91
C ARG A 110 16.51 -7.57 -12.09
N GLU A 111 17.36 -7.42 -11.09
CA GLU A 111 18.73 -7.95 -11.13
C GLU A 111 18.73 -9.48 -11.30
N PHE A 112 17.78 -10.18 -10.66
CA PHE A 112 17.63 -11.64 -10.80
C PHE A 112 16.70 -12.05 -11.95
N TYR A 113 15.70 -11.23 -12.26
CA TYR A 113 14.64 -11.51 -13.23
C TYR A 113 14.35 -10.28 -14.09
N PRO A 114 15.19 -9.97 -15.10
CA PRO A 114 15.08 -8.73 -15.88
C PRO A 114 13.72 -8.50 -16.54
N ASP A 115 13.09 -9.59 -17.00
CA ASP A 115 11.80 -9.60 -17.71
C ASP A 115 10.60 -9.96 -16.80
N SER A 116 10.77 -9.93 -15.47
CA SER A 116 9.69 -10.27 -14.55
C SER A 116 8.52 -9.31 -14.68
N GLU A 117 7.33 -9.82 -14.99
CA GLU A 117 6.07 -9.07 -14.89
C GLU A 117 5.42 -9.14 -13.50
N GLN A 118 6.01 -9.91 -12.57
CA GLN A 118 5.55 -9.96 -11.17
C GLN A 118 6.41 -8.99 -10.36
N LEU A 119 6.00 -7.74 -10.39
CA LEU A 119 6.61 -6.60 -9.71
C LEU A 119 5.50 -5.82 -9.01
N PHE A 120 5.88 -4.92 -8.12
CA PHE A 120 4.94 -3.92 -7.65
C PHE A 120 4.61 -2.93 -8.76
N ASP A 121 3.35 -2.53 -8.85
CA ASP A 121 2.86 -1.45 -9.71
C ASP A 121 2.20 -0.40 -8.84
N ILE A 122 2.72 0.83 -8.85
CA ILE A 122 2.16 1.93 -8.07
C ILE A 122 1.20 2.71 -8.96
N VAL A 123 -0.05 2.83 -8.51
CA VAL A 123 -1.08 3.63 -9.20
C VAL A 123 -1.44 4.82 -8.33
N LEU A 124 -1.31 6.03 -8.87
CA LEU A 124 -1.80 7.22 -8.20
C LEU A 124 -3.32 7.33 -8.37
N MET A 125 -4.04 7.40 -7.26
CA MET A 125 -5.49 7.57 -7.22
C MET A 125 -5.84 8.94 -6.63
N THR A 126 -6.59 9.78 -7.31
CA THR A 126 -6.98 11.07 -6.77
C THR A 126 -8.41 11.43 -7.12
N ASN A 127 -9.10 12.03 -6.15
CA ASN A 127 -10.43 12.58 -6.35
C ASN A 127 -10.37 13.98 -6.97
N ASN A 128 -9.17 14.51 -7.21
CA ASN A 128 -8.99 15.85 -7.74
C ASN A 128 -9.46 15.97 -9.18
N HIS A 129 -9.76 17.22 -9.57
CA HIS A 129 -10.01 17.58 -10.95
C HIS A 129 -8.77 17.32 -11.82
N ALA A 130 -8.97 16.97 -13.09
CA ALA A 130 -7.89 16.59 -13.99
C ALA A 130 -6.83 17.69 -14.18
N GLN A 131 -7.23 18.97 -14.06
CA GLN A 131 -6.33 20.12 -14.16
C GLN A 131 -5.27 20.17 -13.05
N VAL A 132 -5.52 19.53 -11.90
CA VAL A 132 -4.54 19.42 -10.80
C VAL A 132 -3.44 18.39 -11.13
N GLY A 133 -3.66 17.55 -12.15
CA GLY A 133 -2.77 16.46 -12.51
C GLY A 133 -1.36 16.91 -12.89
N VAL A 134 -1.18 18.11 -13.45
CA VAL A 134 0.12 18.60 -13.93
C VAL A 134 1.11 18.74 -12.78
N ARG A 135 0.73 19.38 -11.67
CA ARG A 135 1.61 19.52 -10.50
C ARG A 135 1.96 18.16 -9.88
N LEU A 136 1.02 17.22 -9.86
CA LEU A 136 1.27 15.85 -9.40
C LEU A 136 2.30 15.13 -10.29
N ILE A 137 2.16 15.24 -11.60
CA ILE A 137 3.12 14.68 -12.57
C ILE A 137 4.50 15.33 -12.41
N ASN A 138 4.55 16.65 -12.29
CA ASN A 138 5.81 17.38 -12.09
C ASN A 138 6.50 16.97 -10.78
N SER A 139 5.73 16.76 -9.71
CA SER A 139 6.26 16.26 -8.44
C SER A 139 6.81 14.83 -8.58
N ILE A 140 6.07 13.94 -9.25
CA ILE A 140 6.53 12.57 -9.53
C ILE A 140 7.83 12.54 -10.32
N ASN A 141 7.92 13.38 -11.36
CA ASN A 141 9.13 13.52 -12.16
C ASN A 141 10.29 14.12 -11.36
N HIS A 142 10.02 15.14 -10.54
CA HIS A 142 11.02 15.78 -9.68
C HIS A 142 11.68 14.78 -8.71
N TYR A 143 10.91 13.86 -8.15
CA TYR A 143 11.40 12.81 -7.25
C TYR A 143 11.79 11.50 -7.94
N GLU A 144 11.75 11.46 -9.27
CA GLU A 144 12.07 10.30 -10.09
C GLU A 144 11.28 9.04 -9.67
N LEU A 145 9.99 9.21 -9.35
CA LEU A 145 9.10 8.10 -9.02
C LEU A 145 8.62 7.40 -10.31
N ASN A 146 8.69 6.07 -10.35
CA ASN A 146 8.24 5.22 -11.44
C ASN A 146 6.72 4.97 -11.35
N ILE A 147 5.95 6.06 -11.39
CA ILE A 147 4.48 6.03 -11.38
C ILE A 147 3.99 6.49 -12.74
N GLU A 148 3.56 5.54 -13.57
CA GLU A 148 3.09 5.83 -14.93
C GLU A 148 1.55 5.80 -15.05
N ARG A 149 0.86 5.27 -14.03
CA ARG A 149 -0.59 5.08 -14.03
C ARG A 149 -1.27 6.01 -13.04
N PHE A 150 -2.21 6.79 -13.56
CA PHE A 150 -2.97 7.78 -12.82
C PHE A 150 -4.46 7.54 -13.01
N CYS A 151 -5.23 7.81 -11.96
CA CYS A 151 -6.67 7.92 -12.05
C CYS A 151 -7.12 9.18 -11.31
N LEU A 152 -7.59 10.16 -12.08
CA LEU A 152 -8.18 11.39 -11.58
C LEU A 152 -9.69 11.28 -11.73
N THR A 153 -10.41 11.07 -10.64
CA THR A 153 -11.85 10.72 -10.69
C THR A 153 -12.77 11.94 -10.71
N GLY A 154 -12.24 13.17 -10.58
CA GLY A 154 -13.02 14.41 -10.62
C GLY A 154 -14.15 14.44 -9.58
N GLY A 155 -13.88 13.95 -8.37
CA GLY A 155 -14.82 13.90 -7.25
C GLY A 155 -15.63 12.60 -7.15
N LYS A 156 -15.57 11.70 -8.14
CA LYS A 156 -16.24 10.39 -8.04
C LYS A 156 -15.49 9.42 -7.14
N SER A 157 -16.19 8.44 -6.58
CA SER A 157 -15.55 7.42 -5.72
C SER A 157 -14.49 6.61 -6.48
N PRO A 158 -13.29 6.38 -5.93
CA PRO A 158 -12.22 5.64 -6.59
C PRO A 158 -12.44 4.12 -6.63
N ILE A 159 -13.42 3.60 -5.87
CA ILE A 159 -13.56 2.16 -5.58
C ILE A 159 -13.74 1.30 -6.83
N GLY A 160 -14.55 1.74 -7.79
CA GLY A 160 -14.73 1.02 -9.05
C GLY A 160 -13.43 0.89 -9.85
N TYR A 161 -12.59 1.93 -9.82
CA TYR A 161 -11.27 1.91 -10.46
C TYR A 161 -10.27 1.03 -9.71
N LEU A 162 -10.31 1.03 -8.37
CA LEU A 162 -9.49 0.12 -7.56
C LEU A 162 -9.78 -1.35 -7.91
N LYS A 163 -11.05 -1.72 -8.08
CA LYS A 163 -11.42 -3.06 -8.56
C LYS A 163 -10.91 -3.34 -9.98
N ALA A 164 -11.12 -2.41 -10.90
CA ALA A 164 -10.69 -2.57 -12.29
C ALA A 164 -9.17 -2.70 -12.44
N TYR A 165 -8.41 -2.11 -11.52
CA TYR A 165 -6.95 -2.21 -11.46
C TYR A 165 -6.42 -3.43 -10.70
N LEU A 166 -7.30 -4.29 -10.18
CA LEU A 166 -6.93 -5.46 -9.39
C LEU A 166 -6.06 -5.07 -8.18
N THR A 167 -6.41 -3.97 -7.52
CA THR A 167 -5.63 -3.41 -6.41
C THR A 167 -5.44 -4.42 -5.28
N ASN A 168 -4.18 -4.67 -4.92
CA ASN A 168 -3.79 -5.52 -3.79
C ASN A 168 -3.72 -4.74 -2.47
N LEU A 169 -3.44 -3.43 -2.53
CA LEU A 169 -3.42 -2.54 -1.37
C LEU A 169 -3.84 -1.13 -1.77
N TYR A 170 -4.78 -0.53 -1.05
CA TYR A 170 -5.14 0.88 -1.18
C TYR A 170 -4.75 1.68 0.08
N LEU A 171 -3.90 2.69 -0.10
CA LEU A 171 -3.49 3.61 0.97
C LEU A 171 -4.08 4.99 0.72
N SER A 172 -4.79 5.53 1.71
CA SER A 172 -5.41 6.85 1.57
C SER A 172 -5.48 7.61 2.88
N ALA A 173 -5.55 8.94 2.81
CA ALA A 173 -5.81 9.81 3.96
C ALA A 173 -7.31 10.06 4.18
N ASP A 174 -8.17 9.39 3.39
CA ASP A 174 -9.62 9.44 3.48
C ASP A 174 -10.14 8.11 4.04
N SER A 175 -10.58 8.14 5.30
CA SER A 175 -11.03 6.94 6.01
C SER A 175 -12.35 6.38 5.49
N GLU A 176 -13.22 7.21 4.91
CA GLU A 176 -14.48 6.76 4.32
C GLU A 176 -14.18 5.92 3.07
N LYS A 177 -13.27 6.39 2.21
CA LYS A 177 -12.83 5.63 1.03
C LYS A 177 -12.10 4.35 1.37
N VAL A 178 -11.34 4.34 2.48
CA VAL A 178 -10.72 3.11 2.98
C VAL A 178 -11.78 2.11 3.44
N GLN A 179 -12.81 2.55 4.17
CA GLN A 179 -13.92 1.68 4.59
C GLN A 179 -14.68 1.12 3.37
N GLU A 180 -14.99 1.96 2.38
CA GLU A 180 -15.63 1.52 1.14
C GLU A 180 -14.78 0.46 0.41
N ALA A 181 -13.45 0.63 0.34
CA ALA A 181 -12.54 -0.35 -0.27
C ALA A 181 -12.51 -1.69 0.49
N ILE A 182 -12.42 -1.65 1.82
CA ILE A 182 -12.44 -2.88 2.65
C ILE A 182 -13.76 -3.63 2.48
N ALA A 183 -14.89 -2.92 2.46
CA ALA A 183 -16.21 -3.52 2.24
C ALA A 183 -16.32 -4.25 0.88
N GLU A 184 -15.49 -3.84 -0.08
CA GLU A 184 -15.41 -4.40 -1.42
C GLU A 184 -14.31 -5.45 -1.59
N GLY A 185 -13.73 -5.93 -0.48
CA GLY A 185 -12.71 -6.97 -0.45
C GLY A 185 -11.32 -6.50 -0.86
N ILE A 186 -11.08 -5.19 -0.91
CA ILE A 186 -9.77 -4.60 -1.22
C ILE A 186 -9.06 -4.31 0.09
N ALA A 187 -7.86 -4.85 0.27
CA ALA A 187 -7.04 -4.50 1.43
C ALA A 187 -6.75 -3.00 1.40
N ALA A 188 -7.07 -2.29 2.47
CA ALA A 188 -6.88 -0.85 2.53
C ALA A 188 -6.58 -0.36 3.94
N ALA A 189 -5.91 0.78 4.03
CA ALA A 189 -5.62 1.43 5.30
C ALA A 189 -5.60 2.96 5.18
N THR A 190 -6.01 3.62 6.26
CA THR A 190 -5.97 5.07 6.40
C THR A 190 -4.59 5.49 6.89
N MET A 191 -3.89 6.33 6.15
CA MET A 191 -2.61 6.88 6.57
C MET A 191 -2.77 8.29 7.12
N PHE A 192 -1.88 8.63 8.04
CA PHE A 192 -1.83 9.92 8.71
C PHE A 192 -0.48 10.57 8.47
N ILE A 193 -0.44 11.88 8.56
CA ILE A 193 0.81 12.63 8.44
C ILE A 193 1.67 12.30 9.66
N GLY A 194 2.95 12.01 9.39
CA GLY A 194 3.92 11.68 10.44
C GLY A 194 4.12 12.87 11.38
N ARG A 195 4.34 12.56 12.67
CA ARG A 195 4.62 13.58 13.70
C ARG A 195 6.13 13.87 13.83
N LYS A 196 6.96 12.96 13.31
CA LYS A 196 8.41 12.99 13.39
C LYS A 196 9.00 12.37 12.13
N ASP A 197 10.11 12.93 11.68
CA ASP A 197 10.91 12.31 10.64
C ASP A 197 11.73 11.17 11.23
N THR A 198 11.67 10.01 10.59
CA THR A 198 12.39 8.81 10.99
C THR A 198 13.21 8.31 9.83
N ILE A 199 14.49 8.02 10.09
CA ILE A 199 15.36 7.41 9.09
C ILE A 199 14.92 5.97 8.90
N LEU A 200 14.52 5.62 7.68
CA LEU A 200 14.09 4.27 7.30
C LEU A 200 15.20 3.52 6.54
N PRO A 201 15.19 2.18 6.52
CA PRO A 201 16.15 1.41 5.73
C PRO A 201 15.93 1.60 4.22
N GLU A 202 16.95 2.05 3.49
CA GLU A 202 16.81 2.34 2.05
C GLU A 202 16.72 1.08 1.17
N ARG A 203 17.42 0.01 1.53
CA ARG A 203 17.55 -1.21 0.70
C ARG A 203 16.57 -2.34 1.02
N GLN A 204 15.72 -2.17 2.04
CA GLN A 204 14.81 -3.21 2.50
C GLN A 204 13.45 -2.61 2.86
N LEU A 205 12.42 -3.05 2.15
CA LEU A 205 11.03 -2.84 2.52
C LEU A 205 10.70 -3.62 3.81
N ARG A 206 10.16 -2.90 4.79
CA ARG A 206 9.72 -3.47 6.07
C ARG A 206 8.25 -3.19 6.28
N VAL A 207 7.45 -4.23 6.42
CA VAL A 207 5.99 -4.12 6.63
C VAL A 207 5.61 -4.87 7.89
N ALA A 208 5.04 -4.14 8.85
CA ALA A 208 4.57 -4.71 10.11
C ALA A 208 3.04 -4.76 10.14
N PHE A 209 2.50 -5.83 10.68
CA PHE A 209 1.08 -6.07 10.78
C PHE A 209 0.72 -6.41 12.22
N ASP A 210 -0.38 -5.85 12.72
CA ASP A 210 -1.11 -6.53 13.78
C ASP A 210 -1.71 -7.86 13.27
N GLY A 211 -2.03 -8.74 14.22
CA GLY A 211 -2.68 -10.01 13.96
C GLY A 211 -4.19 -9.86 13.76
N ASP A 212 -4.91 -9.73 14.86
CA ASP A 212 -6.38 -9.73 14.88
C ASP A 212 -6.93 -8.47 14.20
N ALA A 213 -8.09 -8.60 13.53
CA ALA A 213 -8.73 -7.55 12.73
C ALA A 213 -7.87 -6.92 11.60
N VAL A 214 -6.66 -7.44 11.35
CA VAL A 214 -5.75 -7.01 10.28
C VAL A 214 -5.42 -8.19 9.36
N LEU A 215 -4.67 -9.17 9.85
CA LEU A 215 -4.37 -10.42 9.12
C LEU A 215 -5.42 -11.50 9.36
N PHE A 216 -5.93 -11.57 10.59
CA PHE A 216 -7.01 -12.46 11.01
C PHE A 216 -8.31 -11.67 11.17
N SER A 217 -9.44 -12.36 11.25
CA SER A 217 -10.72 -11.74 11.56
C SER A 217 -10.75 -11.18 12.98
N ASP A 218 -11.84 -10.49 13.33
CA ASP A 218 -12.12 -9.98 14.66
C ASP A 218 -12.76 -11.02 15.61
N GLU A 219 -12.79 -12.31 15.24
CA GLU A 219 -13.36 -13.42 16.03
C GLU A 219 -12.85 -13.42 17.48
N SER A 220 -11.54 -13.22 17.65
CA SER A 220 -10.91 -13.22 18.97
C SER A 220 -11.32 -12.01 19.81
N GLU A 221 -11.50 -10.85 19.19
CA GLU A 221 -11.94 -9.64 19.87
C GLU A 221 -13.39 -9.75 20.34
N VAL A 222 -14.27 -10.36 19.52
CA VAL A 222 -15.66 -10.67 19.89
C VAL A 222 -15.71 -11.50 21.16
N ILE A 223 -14.95 -12.61 21.21
CA ILE A 223 -14.92 -13.51 22.37
C ILE A 223 -14.45 -12.79 23.63
N VAL A 224 -13.40 -11.97 23.54
CA VAL A 224 -12.89 -11.21 24.69
C VAL A 224 -13.94 -10.22 25.21
N LYS A 225 -14.64 -9.51 24.32
CA LYS A 225 -15.66 -8.54 24.71
C LYS A 225 -16.92 -9.18 25.30
N GLU A 226 -17.35 -10.33 24.78
CA GLU A 226 -18.57 -11.00 25.24
C GLU A 226 -18.33 -11.89 26.47
N HIS A 227 -17.15 -12.49 26.61
CA HIS A 227 -16.90 -13.56 27.57
C HIS A 227 -15.61 -13.43 28.39
N GLY A 228 -14.83 -12.37 28.18
CA GLY A 228 -13.61 -12.09 28.93
C GLY A 228 -12.39 -12.92 28.51
N LEU A 229 -11.24 -12.61 29.13
CA LEU A 229 -9.93 -13.16 28.76
C LEU A 229 -9.76 -14.65 29.06
N ASP A 230 -10.33 -15.16 30.15
CA ASP A 230 -10.20 -16.58 30.51
C ASP A 230 -10.89 -17.49 29.48
N THR A 231 -12.09 -17.08 29.04
CA THR A 231 -12.82 -17.78 27.98
C THR A 231 -12.07 -17.72 26.66
N PHE A 232 -11.46 -16.58 26.33
CA PHE A 232 -10.59 -16.44 25.17
C PHE A 232 -9.40 -17.42 25.22
N PHE A 233 -8.69 -17.53 26.34
CA PHE A 233 -7.58 -18.47 26.46
C PHE A 233 -8.02 -19.94 26.37
N ALA A 234 -9.17 -20.29 26.95
CA ALA A 234 -9.74 -21.63 26.81
C ALA A 234 -10.15 -21.93 25.36
N HIS A 235 -10.70 -20.92 24.66
CA HIS A 235 -11.05 -21.01 23.25
C HIS A 235 -9.81 -21.23 22.37
N GLU A 236 -8.76 -20.41 22.53
CA GLU A 236 -7.50 -20.57 21.82
C GLU A 236 -6.84 -21.94 22.11
N LYS A 237 -6.91 -22.37 23.38
CA LYS A 237 -6.78 -23.75 23.87
C LYS A 237 -7.32 -24.81 22.90
N THR A 238 -8.64 -24.76 22.80
CA THR A 238 -9.47 -25.79 22.17
C THR A 238 -9.34 -25.75 20.65
N PHE A 239 -9.20 -24.56 20.07
CA PHE A 239 -9.16 -24.33 18.63
C PHE A 239 -7.75 -24.12 18.08
N GLU A 240 -6.70 -24.46 18.81
CA GLU A 240 -5.30 -24.22 18.42
C GLU A 240 -4.95 -24.72 17.02
N ASN A 241 -5.53 -25.85 16.59
CA ASN A 241 -5.30 -26.46 15.28
C ASN A 241 -6.33 -26.05 14.21
N LYS A 242 -7.33 -25.22 14.56
CA LYS A 242 -8.29 -24.66 13.63
C LYS A 242 -7.81 -23.27 13.19
N PRO A 243 -7.52 -23.06 11.89
CA PRO A 243 -7.10 -21.75 11.40
C PRO A 243 -8.08 -20.63 11.81
N LEU A 244 -7.54 -19.46 12.15
CA LEU A 244 -8.34 -18.25 12.30
C LEU A 244 -8.94 -17.87 10.94
N ALA A 245 -10.12 -17.22 10.95
CA ALA A 245 -10.66 -16.65 9.73
C ALA A 245 -9.79 -15.49 9.23
N GLN A 246 -9.89 -15.20 7.93
CA GLN A 246 -9.05 -14.20 7.29
C GLN A 246 -9.49 -12.76 7.60
N GLY A 247 -8.52 -11.89 7.84
CA GLY A 247 -8.70 -10.44 7.93
C GLY A 247 -8.52 -9.75 6.57
N PRO A 248 -8.74 -8.43 6.53
CA PRO A 248 -8.74 -7.65 5.28
C PRO A 248 -7.39 -7.57 4.59
N LEU A 249 -6.26 -7.69 5.32
CA LEU A 249 -4.91 -7.53 4.77
C LEU A 249 -4.20 -8.86 4.44
N LYS A 250 -4.86 -10.02 4.63
CA LYS A 250 -4.28 -11.33 4.28
C LYS A 250 -3.82 -11.37 2.82
N CYS A 251 -4.62 -10.89 1.88
CA CYS A 251 -4.29 -10.93 0.45
C CYS A 251 -3.04 -10.09 0.11
N PHE A 252 -2.80 -9.00 0.84
CA PHE A 252 -1.59 -8.20 0.68
C PHE A 252 -0.37 -8.94 1.23
N LEU A 253 -0.48 -9.59 2.39
CA LEU A 253 0.60 -10.45 2.90
C LEU A 253 0.90 -11.63 1.95
N GLU A 254 -0.11 -12.22 1.32
CA GLU A 254 0.08 -13.24 0.26
C GLU A 254 0.87 -12.69 -0.94
N ALA A 255 0.59 -11.46 -1.35
CA ALA A 255 1.32 -10.79 -2.41
C ALA A 255 2.79 -10.55 -2.04
N LEU A 256 3.07 -10.06 -0.83
CA LEU A 256 4.43 -9.91 -0.31
C LEU A 256 5.17 -11.26 -0.26
N GLY A 257 4.54 -12.28 0.31
CA GLY A 257 5.11 -13.63 0.40
C GLY A 257 5.41 -14.25 -0.98
N LYS A 258 4.60 -13.95 -2.00
CA LYS A 258 4.86 -14.37 -3.38
C LYS A 258 6.17 -13.79 -3.92
N LEU A 259 6.46 -12.52 -3.66
CA LEU A 259 7.74 -11.91 -4.06
C LEU A 259 8.91 -12.40 -3.20
N GLN A 260 8.73 -12.55 -1.89
CA GLN A 260 9.76 -13.12 -1.02
C GLN A 260 10.23 -14.49 -1.52
N ARG A 261 9.29 -15.36 -1.91
CA ARG A 261 9.61 -16.67 -2.50
C ARG A 261 10.47 -16.59 -3.77
N LYS A 262 10.35 -15.53 -4.58
CA LYS A 262 11.23 -15.34 -5.76
C LYS A 262 12.67 -15.09 -5.34
N PHE A 263 12.89 -14.28 -4.30
CA PHE A 263 14.23 -14.08 -3.74
C PHE A 263 14.77 -15.36 -3.08
N HIS A 264 13.91 -16.11 -2.39
CA HIS A 264 14.31 -17.38 -1.77
C HIS A 264 14.77 -18.41 -2.81
N ALA A 265 14.12 -18.46 -3.97
CA ALA A 265 14.51 -19.32 -5.10
C ALA A 265 15.86 -18.94 -5.75
N LYS A 266 16.46 -17.83 -5.33
CA LYS A 266 17.79 -17.35 -5.76
C LYS A 266 18.79 -17.31 -4.60
N ASP A 267 18.56 -18.13 -3.57
CA ASP A 267 19.37 -18.22 -2.35
C ASP A 267 19.51 -16.89 -1.58
N ALA A 268 18.65 -15.90 -1.86
CA ALA A 268 18.64 -14.59 -1.23
C ALA A 268 17.66 -14.51 -0.04
N ARG A 269 17.39 -15.64 0.64
CA ARG A 269 16.44 -15.68 1.76
C ARG A 269 16.86 -14.78 2.92
N LEU A 270 18.12 -14.84 3.34
CA LEU A 270 18.64 -14.02 4.45
C LEU A 270 18.74 -12.53 4.08
N ASN A 271 18.97 -12.23 2.80
CA ASN A 271 19.13 -10.88 2.28
C ASN A 271 17.89 -10.41 1.52
N CYS A 272 16.71 -10.99 1.80
CA CYS A 272 15.49 -10.63 1.10
C CYS A 272 15.18 -9.14 1.34
N PRO A 273 14.93 -8.35 0.27
CA PRO A 273 14.63 -6.93 0.42
C PRO A 273 13.21 -6.67 0.89
N ILE A 274 12.39 -7.71 1.09
CA ILE A 274 11.07 -7.60 1.72
C ILE A 274 11.15 -8.33 3.05
N ARG A 275 10.83 -7.64 4.15
CA ARG A 275 10.78 -8.19 5.49
C ARG A 275 9.43 -7.90 6.12
N THR A 276 8.78 -8.95 6.62
CA THR A 276 7.44 -8.89 7.18
C THR A 276 7.44 -9.22 8.67
N TYR A 277 6.63 -8.50 9.43
CA TYR A 277 6.58 -8.60 10.89
C TYR A 277 5.13 -8.82 11.34
N LEU A 278 4.91 -9.82 12.20
CA LEU A 278 3.71 -9.90 13.01
C LEU A 278 3.99 -9.22 14.36
N VAL A 279 3.27 -8.16 14.70
CA VAL A 279 3.41 -7.42 15.97
C VAL A 279 2.06 -7.44 16.68
N THR A 280 1.86 -8.41 17.57
CA THR A 280 0.53 -8.70 18.13
C THR A 280 0.49 -8.60 19.65
N ALA A 281 -0.64 -8.16 20.19
CA ALA A 281 -0.91 -8.17 21.62
C ALA A 281 -1.10 -9.59 22.19
N ARG A 282 -1.24 -10.61 21.34
CA ARG A 282 -1.34 -12.02 21.76
C ARG A 282 -0.14 -12.44 22.60
N SER A 283 -0.38 -13.35 23.54
CA SER A 283 0.67 -13.99 24.33
C SER A 283 1.22 -15.20 23.59
N ALA A 284 2.54 -15.34 23.54
CA ALA A 284 3.20 -16.49 22.92
C ALA A 284 2.76 -17.81 23.57
N ALA A 285 2.55 -17.80 24.90
CA ALA A 285 2.29 -19.01 25.68
C ALA A 285 0.83 -19.51 25.59
N SER A 286 -0.14 -18.61 25.40
CA SER A 286 -1.57 -18.97 25.50
C SER A 286 -2.37 -18.79 24.21
N SER A 287 -1.99 -17.88 23.31
CA SER A 287 -2.76 -17.58 22.10
C SER A 287 -1.92 -17.42 20.82
N GLY A 288 -0.59 -17.53 20.92
CA GLY A 288 0.31 -17.35 19.78
C GLY A 288 0.40 -18.56 18.85
N ALA A 289 0.25 -19.78 19.38
CA ALA A 289 0.38 -21.01 18.60
C ALA A 289 -0.64 -21.09 17.45
N ARG A 290 -1.92 -20.76 17.71
CA ARG A 290 -2.98 -20.74 16.69
C ARG A 290 -2.69 -19.74 15.58
N ALA A 291 -2.19 -18.55 15.92
CA ALA A 291 -1.82 -17.52 14.94
C ALA A 291 -0.71 -18.01 13.99
N LEU A 292 0.36 -18.59 14.54
CA LEU A 292 1.46 -19.14 13.72
C LEU A 292 1.03 -20.35 12.88
N LYS A 293 0.20 -21.25 13.44
CA LYS A 293 -0.38 -22.37 12.69
C LYS A 293 -1.28 -21.88 11.56
N THR A 294 -2.03 -20.81 11.77
CA THR A 294 -2.88 -20.19 10.75
C THR A 294 -2.04 -19.66 9.59
N LEU A 295 -1.03 -18.83 9.85
CA LEU A 295 -0.14 -18.31 8.80
C LEU A 295 0.50 -19.45 7.98
N ARG A 296 1.02 -20.47 8.66
CA ARG A 296 1.58 -21.66 8.02
C ARG A 296 0.57 -22.42 7.17
N SER A 297 -0.68 -22.54 7.62
CA SER A 297 -1.75 -23.20 6.85
C SER A 297 -2.09 -22.44 5.56
N TRP A 298 -1.87 -21.13 5.54
CA TRP A 298 -2.00 -20.29 4.36
C TRP A 298 -0.75 -20.31 3.46
N GLY A 299 0.31 -21.03 3.84
CA GLY A 299 1.60 -20.98 3.15
C GLY A 299 2.29 -19.61 3.29
N LEU A 300 1.96 -18.89 4.36
CA LEU A 300 2.55 -17.59 4.70
C LEU A 300 3.56 -17.75 5.82
N GLU A 301 4.70 -17.11 5.61
CA GLU A 301 5.78 -17.02 6.58
C GLU A 301 5.98 -15.54 6.85
N VAL A 302 6.03 -15.17 8.13
CA VAL A 302 6.55 -13.86 8.54
C VAL A 302 8.00 -14.03 8.95
N ASP A 303 8.84 -13.04 8.67
CA ASP A 303 10.25 -13.10 9.01
C ASP A 303 10.47 -13.00 10.53
N GLU A 304 9.63 -12.19 11.19
CA GLU A 304 9.64 -11.99 12.64
C GLU A 304 8.22 -11.96 13.19
N ALA A 305 8.00 -12.65 14.31
CA ALA A 305 6.73 -12.64 15.03
C ALA A 305 6.96 -12.24 16.50
N LEU A 306 6.39 -11.11 16.90
CA LEU A 306 6.55 -10.49 18.20
C LEU A 306 5.21 -10.54 18.95
N PHE A 307 5.18 -11.39 19.98
CA PHE A 307 4.03 -11.61 20.86
C PHE A 307 4.22 -10.80 22.13
N LEU A 308 3.46 -9.72 22.27
CA LEU A 308 3.69 -8.73 23.30
C LEU A 308 2.91 -9.00 24.59
N ALA A 309 1.97 -9.95 24.59
CA ALA A 309 1.14 -10.26 25.76
C ALA A 309 0.51 -9.00 26.40
N GLY A 310 0.02 -8.08 25.57
CA GLY A 310 -0.57 -6.80 25.99
C GLY A 310 0.43 -5.65 26.23
N ALA A 311 1.74 -5.88 26.13
CA ALA A 311 2.73 -4.80 26.23
C ALA A 311 2.61 -3.81 25.04
N PRO A 312 2.99 -2.53 25.23
CA PRO A 312 2.90 -1.52 24.18
C PRO A 312 3.70 -1.89 22.92
N LYS A 313 3.10 -1.68 21.74
CA LYS A 313 3.75 -1.94 20.44
C LYS A 313 4.81 -0.90 20.08
N GLY A 314 4.66 0.33 20.54
CA GLY A 314 5.49 1.48 20.19
C GLY A 314 7.01 1.24 20.26
N PRO A 315 7.58 0.83 21.41
CA PRO A 315 9.03 0.62 21.54
C PRO A 315 9.59 -0.44 20.58
N ILE A 316 8.80 -1.46 20.27
CA ILE A 316 9.18 -2.50 19.31
C ILE A 316 9.15 -1.95 17.88
N LEU A 317 8.14 -1.15 17.54
CA LEU A 317 8.03 -0.52 16.22
C LEU A 317 9.15 0.49 15.97
N GLU A 318 9.56 1.25 16.99
CA GLU A 318 10.73 2.14 16.93
C GLU A 318 12.02 1.35 16.62
N LYS A 319 12.16 0.14 17.17
CA LYS A 319 13.29 -0.74 16.84
C LYS A 319 13.22 -1.28 15.41
N ILE A 320 12.04 -1.71 14.97
CA ILE A 320 11.81 -2.29 13.65
C ILE A 320 11.99 -1.24 12.54
N ARG A 321 11.57 0.01 12.79
CA ARG A 321 11.50 1.10 11.80
C ARG A 321 10.81 0.65 10.52
N PRO A 322 9.54 0.20 10.59
CA PRO A 322 8.84 -0.27 9.41
C PRO A 322 8.51 0.91 8.47
N HIS A 323 8.47 0.64 7.18
CA HIS A 323 7.95 1.60 6.19
C HIS A 323 6.44 1.76 6.34
N LEU A 324 5.78 0.72 6.85
CA LEU A 324 4.36 0.73 7.11
C LEU A 324 4.02 -0.25 8.23
N PHE A 325 3.31 0.24 9.25
CA PHE A 325 2.69 -0.57 10.29
C PHE A 325 1.17 -0.51 10.18
N PHE A 326 0.50 -1.66 10.15
CA PHE A 326 -0.96 -1.76 10.10
C PHE A 326 -1.55 -2.20 11.44
N ASP A 327 -2.55 -1.47 11.90
CA ASP A 327 -3.29 -1.77 13.13
C ASP A 327 -4.75 -1.33 12.98
N ASP A 328 -5.69 -2.05 13.59
CA ASP A 328 -7.11 -1.70 13.56
C ASP A 328 -7.50 -0.72 14.68
N GLN A 329 -6.64 -0.49 15.68
CA GLN A 329 -6.94 0.35 16.83
C GLN A 329 -6.21 1.69 16.75
N MET A 330 -6.96 2.79 16.75
CA MET A 330 -6.39 4.15 16.70
C MET A 330 -5.41 4.45 17.83
N PHE A 331 -5.60 3.88 19.04
CA PHE A 331 -4.65 4.06 20.14
C PHE A 331 -3.25 3.51 19.81
N HIS A 332 -3.16 2.37 19.12
CA HIS A 332 -1.89 1.81 18.68
C HIS A 332 -1.26 2.63 17.55
N ILE A 333 -2.10 3.16 16.65
CA ILE A 333 -1.66 4.06 15.58
C ILE A 333 -1.05 5.33 16.16
N GLU A 334 -1.75 6.01 17.07
CA GLU A 334 -1.28 7.25 17.70
C GLU A 334 0.03 7.02 18.48
N SER A 335 0.09 5.96 19.29
CA SER A 335 1.30 5.60 20.04
C SER A 335 2.50 5.30 19.13
N ALA A 336 2.28 4.64 17.99
CA ALA A 336 3.32 4.37 17.01
C ALA A 336 3.82 5.68 16.35
N GLN A 337 2.89 6.59 16.00
CA GLN A 337 3.24 7.88 15.42
C GLN A 337 4.05 8.78 16.37
N ASP A 338 3.76 8.75 17.67
CA ASP A 338 4.50 9.52 18.67
C ASP A 338 5.97 9.11 18.76
N LEU A 339 6.28 7.87 18.39
CA LEU A 339 7.64 7.32 18.28
C LEU A 339 8.18 7.35 16.85
N GLY A 340 7.54 8.09 15.94
CA GLY A 340 8.01 8.30 14.58
C GLY A 340 7.77 7.13 13.62
N THR A 341 6.97 6.14 14.01
CA THR A 341 6.58 5.05 13.10
C THR A 341 5.48 5.50 12.14
N ILE A 342 5.64 5.18 10.85
CA ILE A 342 4.59 5.36 9.85
C ILE A 342 3.53 4.28 10.05
N ALA A 343 2.40 4.66 10.65
CA ALA A 343 1.30 3.77 10.98
C ALA A 343 0.06 4.07 10.12
N ALA A 344 -0.66 3.01 9.75
CA ALA A 344 -1.86 3.07 8.92
C ALA A 344 -3.00 2.29 9.60
N HIS A 345 -4.12 2.98 9.80
CA HIS A 345 -5.29 2.44 10.48
C HIS A 345 -6.13 1.58 9.53
N VAL A 346 -6.49 0.38 9.97
CA VAL A 346 -7.34 -0.56 9.24
C VAL A 346 -8.74 -0.51 9.86
N PRO A 347 -9.70 0.24 9.30
CA PRO A 347 -11.03 0.37 9.90
C PRO A 347 -11.87 -0.89 9.65
N TYR A 348 -11.50 -1.99 10.30
CA TYR A 348 -12.15 -3.29 10.24
C TYR A 348 -12.48 -3.81 11.64
N GLY A 349 -13.47 -4.69 11.72
CA GLY A 349 -13.86 -5.37 12.96
C GLY A 349 -14.82 -4.59 13.86
N ILE A 350 -15.28 -5.25 14.92
CA ILE A 350 -16.24 -4.70 15.89
C ILE A 350 -15.75 -3.44 16.60
N ALA A 351 -14.44 -3.24 16.76
CA ALA A 351 -13.86 -2.02 17.35
C ALA A 351 -14.38 -0.74 16.67
N GLN A 352 -14.66 -0.80 15.37
CA GLN A 352 -15.11 0.35 14.58
C GLN A 352 -16.58 0.71 14.80
N LYS A 353 -17.42 -0.24 15.24
CA LYS A 353 -18.86 -0.01 15.45
C LYS A 353 -19.12 0.85 16.70
N TYR A 354 -18.29 0.70 17.73
CA TYR A 354 -18.48 1.41 18.99
C TYR A 354 -18.05 2.88 18.93
N ASN A 355 -17.04 3.23 18.13
CA ASN A 355 -16.66 4.62 17.88
C ASN A 355 -17.74 5.44 17.15
N LYS A 356 -18.68 4.78 16.45
CA LYS A 356 -19.87 5.45 15.87
C LYS A 356 -20.98 5.67 16.90
N SER A 357 -20.98 4.94 18.01
CA SER A 357 -22.06 4.96 19.02
C SER A 357 -21.80 5.87 20.24
N THR A 358 -20.59 6.40 20.41
CA THR A 358 -20.29 7.43 21.40
C THR A 358 -20.46 8.82 20.76
N PRO A 359 -21.50 9.60 21.11
CA PRO A 359 -21.55 11.00 20.73
C PRO A 359 -20.34 11.70 21.34
N LYS A 360 -19.60 12.46 20.53
CA LYS A 360 -18.64 13.43 21.06
C LYS A 360 -19.45 14.40 21.93
N HIS A 361 -19.37 14.27 23.25
CA HIS A 361 -19.78 15.34 24.13
C HIS A 361 -18.88 16.53 23.81
N ALA A 362 -19.45 17.49 23.09
CA ALA A 362 -18.88 18.82 22.98
C ALA A 362 -18.96 19.44 24.38
N ASP A 363 -17.85 19.39 25.11
CA ASP A 363 -17.68 20.23 26.29
C ASP A 363 -17.61 21.68 25.80
N LYS A 364 -18.77 22.34 25.85
CA LYS A 364 -18.86 23.78 26.02
C LYS A 364 -18.41 24.08 27.45
N LYS A 365 -17.29 24.79 27.59
CA LYS A 365 -17.15 25.85 28.58
C LYS A 365 -16.22 26.93 28.07
#